data_AF-A0A924LF48-F1
#
_entry.id   AF-A0A924LF48-F1
#
_cell.length_a   1.000
_cell.length_b   1.000
_cell.length_c   1.000
_cell.angle_alpha   90.00
_cell.angle_beta   90.00
_cell.angle_gamma   90.00
#
_symmetry.space_group_name_H-M   'P 1'
#
loop_
_entity.id
_entity.type
_entity.pdbx_description
1 polymer ?
#
loop_
_entity_poly.entity_id
_entity_poly.type
_entity_poly.pdbx_seq_one_letter_code
_entity_poly.pdbx_strand_id
1 'polypeptide(L)' 'MPKIPAARLTEIGEALLIAAGAPAAEAEIVMRHCTNANLAGHDSHGI' A
#
# COMPACT_ATOMS: atom_id res chain seq x y z
N MET A 1 -3.68 13.95 -10.07
CA MET A 1 -3.65 12.54 -9.61
C MET A 1 -5.07 12.07 -9.32
N PRO A 2 -5.42 10.81 -9.63
CA PRO A 2 -6.68 10.24 -9.18
C PRO A 2 -6.75 10.24 -7.65
N LYS A 3 -7.94 10.44 -7.09
CA LYS A 3 -8.17 10.33 -5.65
C LYS A 3 -8.72 8.94 -5.35
N ILE A 4 -7.94 8.12 -4.66
CA ILE A 4 -8.29 6.75 -4.28
C ILE A 4 -8.41 6.70 -2.75
N PRO A 5 -9.46 6.08 -2.18
CA PRO A 5 -9.53 5.85 -0.74
C PRO A 5 -8.33 5.02 -0.26
N ALA A 6 -7.73 5.41 0.88
CA ALA A 6 -6.56 4.73 1.43
C ALA A 6 -6.77 3.22 1.58
N ALA A 7 -7.90 2.81 2.15
CA ALA A 7 -8.26 1.39 2.29
C ALA A 7 -8.26 0.64 0.95
N ARG A 8 -8.77 1.28 -0.12
CA ARG A 8 -8.80 0.68 -1.45
C ARG A 8 -7.40 0.55 -2.04
N LEU A 9 -6.54 1.54 -1.82
CA LEU A 9 -5.13 1.48 -2.25
C LEU A 9 -4.38 0.36 -1.51
N THR A 10 -4.60 0.24 -0.20
CA THR A 10 -4.04 -0.83 0.64
C THR A 10 -4.44 -2.21 0.11
N GLU A 11 -5.74 -2.45 -0.11
CA GLU A 11 -6.25 -3.73 -0.66
C GLU A 11 -5.61 -4.10 -2.00
N ILE A 12 -5.49 -3.14 -2.92
CA ILE A 12 -4.92 -3.38 -4.25
C ILE A 12 -3.45 -3.78 -4.12
N GLY A 13 -2.67 -3.03 -3.35
CA GLY A 13 -1.24 -3.32 -3.22
C GLY A 13 -0.96 -4.60 -2.44
N GLU A 14 -1.75 -4.93 -1.41
CA GLU A 14 -1.63 -6.19 -0.68
C GLU A 14 -1.87 -7.37 -1.63
N ALA A 15 -2.94 -7.31 -2.43
CA ALA A 15 -3.25 -8.33 -3.41
C ALA A 15 -2.13 -8.50 -4.44
N LEU A 16 -1.51 -7.41 -4.90
CA LEU A 16 -0.39 -7.46 -5.84
C LEU A 16 0.88 -8.08 -5.21
N LEU A 17 1.22 -7.70 -3.98
CA LEU A 17 2.39 -8.25 -3.28
C LEU A 17 2.22 -9.75 -3.01
N ILE A 18 1.02 -10.17 -2.56
CA ILE A 18 0.71 -11.59 -2.33
C ILE A 18 0.76 -12.37 -3.65
N ALA A 19 0.19 -11.83 -4.73
CA ALA A 19 0.26 -12.45 -6.05
C ALA A 19 1.71 -12.55 -6.58
N ALA A 20 2.60 -11.64 -6.17
CA ALA A 20 4.03 -11.68 -6.46
C ALA A 20 4.81 -12.65 -5.54
N GLY A 21 4.15 -13.29 -4.57
CA GLY A 21 4.73 -14.31 -3.70
C GLY A 21 5.10 -13.83 -2.29
N ALA A 22 4.77 -12.58 -1.91
CA ALA A 22 4.99 -12.10 -0.55
C ALA A 22 4.04 -12.82 0.44
N PRO A 23 4.52 -13.16 1.65
CA PRO A 23 3.64 -13.58 2.73
C PRO A 23 2.60 -12.49 3.06
N ALA A 24 1.35 -12.89 3.34
CA ALA A 24 0.27 -11.94 3.61
C ALA A 24 0.59 -10.95 4.73
N ALA A 25 1.23 -11.41 5.80
CA ALA A 25 1.64 -10.56 6.91
C ALA A 25 2.70 -9.50 6.51
N GLU A 26 3.62 -9.84 5.60
CA GLU A 26 4.61 -8.89 5.10
C GLU A 26 3.97 -7.89 4.14
N ALA A 27 3.05 -8.35 3.28
CA ALA A 27 2.29 -7.49 2.37
C ALA A 27 1.47 -6.44 3.14
N GLU A 28 0.77 -6.84 4.21
CA GLU A 28 0.03 -5.95 5.10
C GLU A 28 0.94 -4.87 5.70
N ILE A 29 2.10 -5.28 6.24
CA ILE A 29 3.06 -4.36 6.85
C ILE A 29 3.55 -3.33 5.83
N VAL A 30 4.01 -3.77 4.66
CA VAL A 30 4.52 -2.89 3.60
C VAL A 30 3.43 -1.91 3.16
N MET A 31 2.23 -2.39 2.88
CA MET A 31 1.14 -1.55 2.39
C MET A 31 0.66 -0.55 3.42
N ARG A 32 0.64 -0.91 4.71
CA ARG A 32 0.37 0.02 5.79
C ARG A 32 1.40 1.15 5.83
N HIS A 33 2.69 0.85 5.70
CA HIS A 33 3.75 1.87 5.71
C HIS A 33 3.69 2.80 4.49
N CYS A 34 3.55 2.25 3.29
CA CYS A 34 3.43 3.04 2.06
C CYS A 34 2.18 3.93 2.07
N THR A 35 1.01 3.37 2.43
CA THR A 35 -0.24 4.14 2.49
C THR A 35 -0.16 5.27 3.53
N ASN A 36 0.47 5.02 4.68
CA ASN A 36 0.70 6.06 5.69
C ASN A 36 1.65 7.16 5.18
N ALA A 37 2.64 6.83 4.36
CA ALA A 37 3.51 7.81 3.73
C ALA A 37 2.72 8.72 2.76
N ASN A 38 1.84 8.16 1.92
CA ASN A 38 0.95 8.95 1.07
C ASN A 38 0.03 9.87 1.91
N LEU A 39 -0.57 9.35 2.99
CA LEU A 39 -1.44 10.14 3.89
C LEU A 39 -0.70 11.28 4.59
N ALA A 40 0.59 11.11 4.87
CA ALA A 40 1.45 12.14 5.44
C ALA A 40 2.02 13.13 4.39
N GLY A 41 1.72 12.94 3.10
CA GLY A 41 2.25 13.76 2.01
C GLY A 41 3.71 13.44 1.63
N HIS A 42 4.23 12.29 2.06
CA HIS A 42 5.56 11.79 1.72
C HIS A 42 5.49 10.80 0.54
N ASP A 43 4.95 11.25 -0.60
CA ASP A 43 4.68 10.39 -1.77
C ASP A 43 5.92 9.67 -2.33
N SER A 44 7.12 10.21 -2.12
CA SER A 44 8.38 9.54 -2.51
C SER A 44 8.66 8.23 -1.76
N HIS A 45 7.95 7.99 -0.65
CA HIS A 45 7.99 6.77 0.15
C HIS A 45 6.63 6.04 0.14
N GLY A 46 5.67 6.55 -0.63
CA GLY A 46 4.36 5.97 -0.87
C GLY A 46 4.30 5.23 -2.21
N ILE A 47 3.08 5.12 -2.75
CA ILE A 47 2.77 4.47 -4.04
C ILE A 47 1.99 5.45 -4.93
#